data_AF-A0A1H8S222-F1
#
_entry.id   AF-A0A1H8S222-F1
#
_cell.length_a   1.000
_cell.length_b   1.000
_cell.length_c   1.000
_cell.angle_alpha   90.00
_cell.angle_beta   90.00
_cell.angle_gamma   90.00
#
_symmetry.space_group_name_H-M   'P 1'
#
loop_
_entity.id
_entity.type
_entity.pdbx_description
1 polymer ?
#
loop_
_entity_poly.entity_id
_entity_poly.type
_entity_poly.pdbx_seq_one_letter_code
_entity_poly.pdbx_strand_id
1 'polypeptide(L)'
;MAQQIATTDGGSDENHPAADLETIVVDPEAVVETMRRTKRDETEQRSHVLRVSPPFEGEQTATTHVSEDHAHYPPEMDPKPLHIGAVAFLVGHDEGSRHPKFRNEWSYPDISEVRSIYRDDVPEDEQDDEAWDEWWDTAVEMWEGRVRHALQKTDEITLTSQHPDIEATTVAVRFESDE
;
A
#
# COMPACT_ATOMS: atom_id res chain seq x y z
N MET A 1 6.64 18.85 -37.41
CA MET A 1 6.95 19.49 -36.12
C MET A 1 7.22 18.34 -35.15
N ALA A 2 8.48 18.15 -34.76
CA ALA A 2 8.85 17.10 -33.82
C ALA A 2 8.66 17.65 -32.41
N GLN A 3 7.77 17.05 -31.62
CA GLN A 3 7.66 17.34 -30.20
C GLN A 3 8.74 16.53 -29.47
N GLN A 4 9.67 17.23 -28.85
CA GLN A 4 10.58 16.68 -27.85
C GLN A 4 9.72 16.22 -26.67
N ILE A 5 9.77 14.93 -26.39
CA ILE A 5 9.31 14.35 -25.15
C ILE A 5 10.38 14.72 -24.13
N ALA A 6 10.03 15.54 -23.15
CA ALA A 6 10.90 15.83 -22.03
C ALA A 6 11.05 14.54 -21.22
N THR A 7 12.24 13.95 -21.27
CA THR A 7 12.69 13.01 -20.24
C THR A 7 12.68 13.78 -18.93
N THR A 8 11.73 13.44 -18.06
CA THR A 8 11.74 13.83 -16.65
C THR A 8 12.94 13.16 -16.01
N ASP A 9 14.00 13.95 -15.82
CA ASP A 9 15.12 13.68 -14.94
C ASP A 9 14.58 13.68 -13.49
N GLY A 10 13.99 12.55 -13.09
CA GLY A 10 13.67 12.27 -11.70
C GLY A 10 14.96 11.83 -11.04
N GLY A 11 15.40 12.57 -10.02
CA GLY A 11 16.66 12.31 -9.32
C GLY A 11 16.72 10.88 -8.77
N SER A 12 17.40 10.00 -9.51
CA SER A 12 17.90 8.74 -8.99
C SER A 12 19.24 9.05 -8.31
N ASP A 13 19.22 9.28 -7.00
CA ASP A 13 20.46 9.41 -6.25
C ASP A 13 21.12 8.04 -6.10
N GLU A 14 22.33 7.89 -6.68
CA GLU A 14 23.12 6.66 -6.79
C GLU A 14 23.45 6.00 -5.43
N ASN A 15 23.14 6.66 -4.30
CA ASN A 15 23.41 6.16 -2.96
C ASN A 15 22.23 5.41 -2.31
N HIS A 16 21.03 5.42 -2.91
CA HIS A 16 19.90 4.66 -2.35
C HIS A 16 20.02 3.17 -2.72
N PRO A 17 19.76 2.21 -1.80
CA PRO A 17 19.86 0.77 -2.12
C PRO A 17 18.92 0.32 -3.25
N ALA A 18 17.87 1.09 -3.51
CA ALA A 18 16.91 0.88 -4.59
C ALA A 18 17.13 1.83 -5.79
N ALA A 19 18.31 2.45 -5.93
CA ALA A 19 18.59 3.38 -7.02
C ALA A 19 18.55 2.70 -8.40
N ASP A 20 19.01 1.45 -8.46
CA ASP A 20 19.01 0.62 -9.68
C ASP A 20 17.66 -0.08 -9.95
N LEU A 21 16.67 0.14 -9.09
CA LEU A 21 15.33 -0.43 -9.25
C LEU A 21 14.52 0.45 -10.20
N GLU A 22 14.18 -0.10 -11.36
CA GLU A 22 13.45 0.61 -12.41
C GLU A 22 11.94 0.56 -12.18
N THR A 23 11.40 -0.60 -11.77
CA THR A 23 9.95 -0.80 -11.65
C THR A 23 9.60 -1.79 -10.55
N ILE A 24 8.60 -1.43 -9.73
CA ILE A 24 7.95 -2.34 -8.80
C ILE A 24 6.66 -2.85 -9.43
N VAL A 25 6.60 -4.16 -9.67
CA VAL A 25 5.39 -4.86 -10.09
C VAL A 25 4.62 -5.29 -8.85
N VAL A 26 3.33 -4.99 -8.78
CA VAL A 26 2.50 -5.35 -7.63
C VAL A 26 1.12 -5.79 -8.09
N ASP A 27 0.61 -6.85 -7.48
CA ASP A 27 -0.78 -7.25 -7.66
C ASP A 27 -1.71 -6.28 -6.91
N PRO A 28 -2.65 -5.62 -7.60
CA PRO A 28 -3.62 -4.75 -6.93
C PRO A 28 -4.42 -5.48 -5.84
N GLU A 29 -4.73 -6.77 -6.02
CA GLU A 29 -5.42 -7.56 -4.99
C GLU A 29 -4.51 -7.83 -3.79
N ALA A 30 -3.20 -8.02 -4.00
CA ALA A 30 -2.25 -8.10 -2.90
C ALA A 30 -2.20 -6.81 -2.07
N VAL A 31 -2.39 -5.64 -2.68
CA VAL A 31 -2.49 -4.36 -1.95
C VAL A 31 -3.75 -4.33 -1.08
N VAL A 32 -4.92 -4.63 -1.68
CA VAL A 32 -6.22 -4.67 -0.98
C VAL A 32 -6.17 -5.67 0.19
N GLU A 33 -5.68 -6.87 -0.05
CA GLU A 33 -5.54 -7.93 0.95
C GLU A 33 -4.58 -7.53 2.08
N THR A 34 -3.48 -6.85 1.75
CA THR A 34 -2.55 -6.33 2.77
C THR A 34 -3.23 -5.31 3.68
N MET A 35 -4.06 -4.43 3.12
CA MET A 35 -4.81 -3.44 3.91
C MET A 35 -5.87 -4.10 4.81
N ARG A 36 -6.58 -5.11 4.29
CA ARG A 36 -7.52 -5.94 5.06
C ARG A 36 -6.85 -6.60 6.25
N ARG A 37 -5.73 -7.29 6.00
CA ARG A 37 -4.98 -8.00 7.06
C ARG A 37 -4.39 -7.03 8.08
N THR A 38 -3.91 -5.88 7.64
CA THR A 38 -3.43 -4.82 8.55
C THR A 38 -4.52 -4.32 9.49
N LYS A 39 -5.76 -4.13 9.01
CA LYS A 39 -6.90 -3.77 9.87
C LYS A 39 -7.29 -4.93 10.79
N ARG A 40 -7.39 -6.15 10.26
CA ARG A 40 -7.75 -7.35 11.04
C ARG A 40 -6.82 -7.56 12.23
N ASP A 41 -5.53 -7.38 12.00
CA ASP A 41 -4.49 -7.64 12.99
C ASP A 41 -4.01 -6.35 13.67
N GLU A 42 -4.79 -5.25 13.64
CA GLU A 42 -4.36 -3.94 14.18
C GLU A 42 -4.04 -3.96 15.68
N THR A 43 -4.61 -4.93 16.40
CA THR A 43 -4.40 -5.16 17.84
C THR A 43 -3.26 -6.15 18.12
N GLU A 44 -2.78 -6.86 17.09
CA GLU A 44 -1.59 -7.68 17.17
C GLU A 44 -0.35 -6.79 16.92
N GLN A 45 0.81 -7.13 17.49
CA GLN A 45 2.09 -6.44 17.19
C GLN A 45 2.64 -6.87 15.81
N ARG A 46 1.76 -6.89 14.81
CA ARG A 46 2.01 -7.38 13.46
C ARG A 46 1.46 -6.38 12.47
N SER A 47 2.28 -6.07 11.47
CA SER A 47 1.85 -5.23 10.35
C SER A 47 2.03 -6.01 9.05
N HIS A 48 1.11 -5.84 8.10
CA HIS A 48 1.24 -6.45 6.79
C HIS A 48 1.77 -5.40 5.82
N VAL A 49 2.80 -5.77 5.05
CA VAL A 49 3.50 -4.88 4.12
C VAL A 49 3.73 -5.61 2.79
N LEU A 50 4.02 -4.86 1.75
CA LEU A 50 4.49 -5.40 0.47
C LEU A 50 6.02 -5.37 0.51
N ARG A 51 6.64 -6.54 0.33
CA ARG A 51 8.09 -6.72 0.38
C ARG A 51 8.67 -6.87 -1.02
N VAL A 52 9.69 -6.06 -1.31
CA VAL A 52 10.59 -6.25 -2.46
C VAL A 52 11.89 -6.85 -1.93
N SER A 53 12.29 -7.99 -2.49
CA SER A 53 13.53 -8.68 -2.09
C SER A 53 14.70 -8.20 -2.97
N PRO A 54 15.92 -8.14 -2.43
CA PRO A 54 17.11 -7.92 -3.26
C PRO A 54 17.34 -9.10 -4.23
N PRO A 55 18.09 -8.89 -5.34
CA PRO A 55 18.81 -7.66 -5.72
C PRO A 55 17.87 -6.57 -6.28
N PHE A 56 18.09 -5.31 -5.93
CA PHE A 56 17.21 -4.19 -6.35
C PHE A 56 17.59 -3.66 -7.73
N GLU A 57 17.47 -4.51 -8.74
CA GLU A 57 17.86 -4.21 -10.12
C GLU A 57 16.69 -4.42 -11.06
N GLY A 58 16.45 -3.47 -11.96
CA GLY A 58 15.46 -3.59 -13.02
C GLY A 58 14.02 -3.68 -12.52
N GLU A 59 13.30 -4.70 -12.95
CA GLU A 59 11.91 -4.93 -12.58
C GLU A 59 11.81 -5.97 -11.46
N GLN A 60 11.12 -5.61 -10.36
CA GLN A 60 10.92 -6.52 -9.23
C GLN A 60 9.48 -6.59 -8.74
N THR A 61 9.07 -7.79 -8.35
CA THR A 61 7.73 -8.03 -7.81
C THR A 61 7.68 -7.80 -6.30
N ALA A 62 6.70 -7.02 -5.86
CA ALA A 62 6.37 -6.86 -4.45
C ALA A 62 5.35 -7.92 -4.01
N THR A 63 5.62 -8.58 -2.88
CA THR A 63 4.77 -9.67 -2.37
C THR A 63 4.33 -9.39 -0.93
N THR A 64 3.14 -9.84 -0.55
CA THR A 64 2.63 -9.66 0.83
C THR A 64 3.54 -10.34 1.84
N HIS A 65 3.91 -9.60 2.87
CA HIS A 65 4.77 -10.05 3.95
C HIS A 65 4.24 -9.58 5.31
N VAL A 66 4.39 -10.42 6.32
CA VAL A 66 4.09 -10.06 7.71
C VAL A 66 5.35 -9.48 8.32
N SER A 67 5.33 -8.19 8.62
CA SER A 67 6.38 -7.50 9.35
C SER A 67 6.08 -7.58 10.85
N GLU A 68 6.86 -8.38 11.56
CA GLU A 68 6.83 -8.48 13.02
C GLU A 68 7.71 -7.41 13.64
N ASP A 69 7.22 -6.76 14.69
CA ASP A 69 8.03 -5.83 15.48
C ASP A 69 9.27 -6.55 16.02
N HIS A 70 10.46 -5.95 15.83
CA HIS A 70 11.77 -6.49 16.22
C HIS A 70 12.34 -7.62 15.33
N ALA A 71 11.77 -7.88 14.15
CA ALA A 71 12.41 -8.74 13.17
C ALA A 71 13.79 -8.16 12.77
N HIS A 72 14.88 -8.80 13.21
CA HIS A 72 16.23 -8.37 12.89
C HIS A 72 16.75 -9.16 11.70
N TYR A 73 17.06 -8.48 10.60
CA TYR A 73 17.77 -9.10 9.49
C TYR A 73 19.19 -9.47 9.93
N PRO A 74 19.69 -10.65 9.54
CA PRO A 74 21.06 -11.03 9.84
C PRO A 74 22.02 -10.02 9.17
N PRO A 75 23.15 -9.68 9.81
CA PRO A 75 24.04 -8.62 9.35
C PRO A 75 24.73 -8.93 8.01
N GLU A 76 24.71 -10.19 7.58
CA GLU A 76 25.20 -10.67 6.29
C GLU A 76 24.23 -10.42 5.11
N MET A 77 22.98 -10.01 5.39
CA MET A 77 22.00 -9.65 4.37
C MET A 77 22.08 -8.15 4.06
N ASP A 78 22.88 -7.83 3.04
CA ASP A 78 23.07 -6.47 2.52
C ASP A 78 22.95 -6.50 0.98
N PRO A 79 21.98 -5.80 0.36
CA PRO A 79 21.02 -4.91 1.00
C PRO A 79 19.83 -5.65 1.64
N LYS A 80 19.18 -5.01 2.62
CA LYS A 80 17.99 -5.55 3.32
C LYS A 80 16.75 -5.43 2.43
N PRO A 81 15.76 -6.34 2.55
CA PRO A 81 14.48 -6.22 1.85
C PRO A 81 13.77 -4.89 2.14
N LEU A 82 13.09 -4.35 1.13
CA LEU A 82 12.28 -3.14 1.28
C LEU A 82 10.88 -3.54 1.74
N HIS A 83 10.41 -2.92 2.81
CA HIS A 83 9.04 -3.07 3.31
C HIS A 83 8.24 -1.82 3.02
N ILE A 84 7.29 -1.92 2.10
CA ILE A 84 6.47 -0.82 1.61
C ILE A 84 5.05 -1.02 2.14
N GLY A 85 4.53 -0.05 2.88
CA GLY A 85 3.14 -0.09 3.34
C GLY A 85 2.17 0.02 2.17
N ALA A 86 1.06 -0.72 2.20
CA ALA A 86 0.08 -0.74 1.10
C ALA A 86 -0.46 0.66 0.71
N VAL A 87 -0.60 1.56 1.67
CA VAL A 87 -1.04 2.95 1.44
C VAL A 87 -0.07 3.71 0.53
N ALA A 88 1.22 3.35 0.48
CA ALA A 88 2.20 4.00 -0.39
C ALA A 88 1.81 3.92 -1.87
N PHE A 89 1.24 2.78 -2.28
CA PHE A 89 0.75 2.55 -3.63
C PHE A 89 -0.52 3.35 -3.97
N LEU A 90 -1.15 3.97 -2.98
CA LEU A 90 -2.33 4.84 -3.18
C LEU A 90 -1.96 6.33 -3.24
N VAL A 91 -0.84 6.70 -2.61
CA VAL A 91 -0.46 8.12 -2.42
C VAL A 91 0.86 8.50 -3.08
N GLY A 92 1.57 7.53 -3.66
CA GLY A 92 2.87 7.73 -4.33
C GLY A 92 4.04 7.97 -3.37
N HIS A 93 3.91 7.61 -2.09
CA HIS A 93 4.95 7.87 -1.09
C HIS A 93 4.94 6.84 0.04
N ASP A 94 6.10 6.29 0.39
CA ASP A 94 6.24 5.22 1.38
C ASP A 94 5.80 5.62 2.81
N GLU A 95 6.06 6.87 3.20
CA GLU A 95 5.52 7.50 4.42
C GLU A 95 4.00 7.62 4.45
N GLY A 96 3.31 7.36 3.34
CA GLY A 96 1.85 7.36 3.25
C GLY A 96 1.19 6.54 4.36
N SER A 97 1.79 5.40 4.69
CA SER A 97 1.34 4.51 5.76
C SER A 97 1.57 5.05 7.18
N ARG A 98 2.53 5.96 7.37
CA ARG A 98 2.88 6.57 8.67
C ARG A 98 2.18 7.91 8.90
N HIS A 99 1.80 8.59 7.83
CA HIS A 99 1.21 9.92 7.93
C HIS A 99 -0.29 9.84 8.31
N PRO A 100 -0.73 10.49 9.41
CA PRO A 100 -2.10 10.37 9.93
C PRO A 100 -3.20 10.70 8.92
N LYS A 101 -2.94 11.67 8.01
CA LYS A 101 -3.86 12.07 6.96
C LYS A 101 -4.30 10.91 6.06
N PHE A 102 -3.35 10.08 5.62
CA PHE A 102 -3.62 9.01 4.67
C PHE A 102 -4.06 7.72 5.38
N ARG A 103 -3.60 7.53 6.63
CA ARG A 103 -4.03 6.41 7.47
C ARG A 103 -5.55 6.34 7.55
N ASN A 104 -6.23 7.43 7.88
CA ASN A 104 -7.69 7.40 8.05
C ASN A 104 -8.44 7.39 6.72
N GLU A 105 -7.91 8.03 5.68
CA GLU A 105 -8.58 8.16 4.39
C GLU A 105 -8.75 6.83 3.66
N TRP A 106 -7.74 5.95 3.79
CA TRP A 106 -7.67 4.69 3.06
C TRP A 106 -7.88 3.46 3.96
N SER A 107 -8.09 3.65 5.27
CA SER A 107 -8.32 2.54 6.19
C SER A 107 -9.50 1.67 5.75
N TYR A 108 -9.36 0.36 5.97
CA TYR A 108 -10.47 -0.57 5.80
C TYR A 108 -11.66 -0.14 6.68
N PRO A 109 -12.92 -0.28 6.21
CA PRO A 109 -14.09 0.16 6.96
C PRO A 109 -14.10 -0.39 8.39
N ASP A 110 -14.41 0.46 9.37
CA ASP A 110 -14.58 0.00 10.74
C ASP A 110 -16.00 -0.54 10.94
N ILE A 111 -16.10 -1.79 11.38
CA ILE A 111 -17.39 -2.46 11.54
C ILE A 111 -18.31 -1.72 12.53
N SER A 112 -17.76 -1.10 13.56
CA SER A 112 -18.55 -0.41 14.57
C SER A 112 -19.06 0.93 14.04
N GLU A 113 -18.22 1.67 13.30
CA GLU A 113 -18.63 2.93 12.66
C GLU A 113 -19.69 2.68 11.58
N VAL A 114 -19.47 1.71 10.70
CA VAL A 114 -20.43 1.34 9.65
C VAL A 114 -21.74 0.84 10.25
N ARG A 115 -21.68 0.05 11.34
CA ARG A 115 -22.88 -0.41 12.05
C ARG A 115 -23.63 0.70 12.76
N SER A 116 -22.95 1.75 13.20
CA SER A 116 -23.63 2.94 13.72
C SER A 116 -24.42 3.62 12.60
N ILE A 117 -23.79 3.86 11.45
CA ILE A 117 -24.43 4.52 10.30
C ILE A 117 -25.65 3.71 9.83
N TYR A 118 -25.51 2.38 9.68
CA TYR A 118 -26.62 1.49 9.33
C TYR A 118 -27.82 1.64 10.26
N ARG A 119 -27.58 1.71 11.58
CA ARG A 119 -28.66 1.86 12.58
C ARG A 119 -29.34 3.22 12.53
N ASP A 120 -28.62 4.26 12.10
CA ASP A 120 -29.15 5.62 11.96
C ASP A 120 -29.95 5.78 10.64
N ASP A 121 -29.51 5.10 9.57
CA ASP A 121 -30.08 5.24 8.23
C ASP A 121 -31.22 4.25 7.91
N VAL A 122 -31.25 3.08 8.56
CA VAL A 122 -32.23 2.01 8.32
C VAL A 122 -33.26 1.95 9.45
N PRO A 123 -34.58 1.93 9.17
CA PRO A 123 -35.63 1.79 10.18
C PRO A 123 -35.45 0.54 11.05
N GLU A 124 -35.71 0.65 12.36
CA GLU A 124 -35.50 -0.46 13.32
C GLU A 124 -36.25 -1.76 12.95
N ASP A 125 -37.40 -1.67 12.28
CA ASP A 125 -38.18 -2.83 11.82
C ASP A 125 -37.63 -3.49 10.55
N GLU A 126 -36.67 -2.86 9.88
CA GLU A 126 -35.93 -3.36 8.71
C GLU A 126 -34.49 -3.79 9.09
N GLN A 127 -34.09 -3.61 10.36
CA GLN A 127 -32.76 -3.97 10.85
C GLN A 127 -32.65 -5.46 11.19
N ASP A 128 -32.55 -6.31 10.17
CA ASP A 128 -32.19 -7.73 10.33
C ASP A 128 -30.73 -8.02 9.94
N ASP A 129 -30.30 -9.26 10.16
CA ASP A 129 -28.93 -9.70 9.89
C ASP A 129 -28.62 -9.76 8.38
N GLU A 130 -29.60 -10.06 7.53
CA GLU A 130 -29.43 -10.13 6.07
C GLU A 130 -29.25 -8.71 5.50
N ALA A 131 -30.07 -7.76 5.95
CA ALA A 131 -29.93 -6.35 5.59
C ALA A 131 -28.61 -5.75 6.09
N TRP A 132 -28.13 -6.17 7.27
CA TRP A 132 -26.82 -5.77 7.77
C TRP A 132 -25.67 -6.34 6.91
N ASP A 133 -25.74 -7.62 6.54
CA ASP A 133 -24.71 -8.27 5.73
C ASP A 133 -24.62 -7.60 4.33
N GLU A 134 -25.76 -7.33 3.68
CA GLU A 134 -25.80 -6.59 2.40
C GLU A 134 -25.20 -5.18 2.52
N TRP A 135 -25.51 -4.47 3.61
CA TRP A 135 -24.96 -3.14 3.87
C TRP A 135 -23.45 -3.17 4.08
N TRP A 136 -22.97 -4.12 4.87
CA TRP A 136 -21.55 -4.30 5.13
C TRP A 136 -20.79 -4.67 3.86
N ASP A 137 -21.31 -5.62 3.08
CA ASP A 137 -20.71 -6.01 1.80
C ASP A 137 -20.64 -4.81 0.85
N THR A 138 -21.71 -4.03 0.75
CA THR A 138 -21.72 -2.78 -0.05
C THR A 138 -20.64 -1.79 0.42
N ALA A 139 -20.50 -1.58 1.73
CA ALA A 139 -19.49 -0.68 2.27
C ALA A 139 -18.06 -1.16 1.95
N VAL A 140 -17.81 -2.47 2.02
CA VAL A 140 -16.52 -3.07 1.66
C VAL A 140 -16.27 -2.96 0.16
N GLU A 141 -17.26 -3.25 -0.69
CA GLU A 141 -17.16 -3.12 -2.15
C GLU A 141 -16.86 -1.68 -2.57
N MET A 142 -17.52 -0.69 -1.96
CA MET A 142 -17.25 0.73 -2.22
C MET A 142 -15.83 1.12 -1.83
N TRP A 143 -15.35 0.63 -0.68
CA TRP A 143 -13.97 0.87 -0.24
C TRP A 143 -12.97 0.23 -1.21
N GLU A 144 -13.15 -1.05 -1.59
CA GLU A 144 -12.28 -1.73 -2.54
C GLU A 144 -12.26 -1.01 -3.90
N GLY A 145 -13.42 -0.60 -4.41
CA GLY A 145 -13.53 0.16 -5.64
C GLY A 145 -12.74 1.46 -5.59
N ARG A 146 -12.79 2.18 -4.46
CA ARG A 146 -11.99 3.40 -4.24
C ARG A 146 -10.49 3.10 -4.21
N VAL A 147 -10.07 2.02 -3.55
CA VAL A 147 -8.67 1.58 -3.50
C VAL A 147 -8.18 1.23 -4.91
N ARG A 148 -8.88 0.36 -5.63
CA ARG A 148 -8.53 -0.02 -7.01
C ARG A 148 -8.46 1.18 -7.96
N HIS A 149 -9.38 2.13 -7.82
CA HIS A 149 -9.36 3.38 -8.61
C HIS A 149 -8.17 4.28 -8.26
N ALA A 150 -7.71 4.28 -7.02
CA ALA A 150 -6.52 5.02 -6.62
C ALA A 150 -5.24 4.36 -7.15
N LEU A 151 -5.15 3.04 -7.10
CA LEU A 151 -4.01 2.29 -7.66
C LEU A 151 -3.80 2.61 -9.15
N GLN A 152 -4.87 2.70 -9.94
CA GLN A 152 -4.80 3.07 -11.36
C GLN A 152 -4.21 4.46 -11.65
N LYS A 153 -4.02 5.30 -10.63
CA LYS A 153 -3.48 6.66 -10.75
C LYS A 153 -2.06 6.80 -10.21
N THR A 154 -1.50 5.73 -9.66
CA THR A 154 -0.15 5.75 -9.09
C THR A 154 0.80 5.11 -10.08
N ASP A 155 1.58 5.93 -10.77
CA ASP A 155 2.59 5.46 -11.72
C ASP A 155 3.99 5.40 -11.10
N GLU A 156 4.19 6.01 -9.93
CA GLU A 156 5.47 6.13 -9.24
C GLU A 156 5.29 6.18 -7.71
N ILE A 157 6.30 5.70 -6.98
CA ILE A 157 6.39 5.82 -5.52
C ILE A 157 7.76 6.36 -5.14
N THR A 158 7.76 7.36 -4.26
CA THR A 158 8.96 7.82 -3.56
C THR A 158 9.26 6.93 -2.36
N LEU A 159 10.47 6.37 -2.32
CA LEU A 159 11.02 5.54 -1.25
C LEU A 159 12.03 6.36 -0.46
N THR A 160 11.82 6.46 0.86
CA THR A 160 12.70 7.18 1.77
C THR A 160 13.60 6.21 2.53
N SER A 161 14.83 6.65 2.83
CA SER A 161 15.73 5.89 3.69
C SER A 161 15.61 6.35 5.14
N GLN A 162 15.78 5.41 6.07
CA GLN A 162 15.89 5.73 7.49
C GLN A 162 17.23 6.38 7.85
N HIS A 163 18.24 6.25 6.97
CA HIS A 163 19.52 6.92 7.16
C HIS A 163 19.44 8.37 6.66
N PRO A 164 19.80 9.35 7.50
CA PRO A 164 19.65 10.78 7.17
C PRO A 164 20.53 11.24 6.00
N ASP A 165 21.55 10.45 5.66
CA ASP A 165 22.50 10.76 4.59
C ASP A 165 22.14 10.10 3.24
N ILE A 166 21.04 9.32 3.19
CA ILE A 166 20.58 8.67 1.97
C ILE A 166 19.33 9.40 1.48
N GLU A 167 19.43 10.00 0.30
CA GLU A 167 18.32 10.71 -0.34
C GLU A 167 17.23 9.74 -0.79
N ALA A 168 16.00 10.24 -0.86
CA ALA A 168 14.87 9.45 -1.33
C ALA A 168 15.03 9.15 -2.83
N THR A 169 14.59 7.98 -3.26
CA THR A 169 14.54 7.62 -4.68
C THR A 169 13.10 7.44 -5.14
N THR A 170 12.82 7.70 -6.41
CA THR A 170 11.49 7.48 -7.00
C THR A 170 11.56 6.31 -7.98
N VAL A 171 10.64 5.37 -7.81
CA VAL A 171 10.58 4.13 -8.59
C VAL A 171 9.23 4.03 -9.29
N ALA A 172 9.23 3.60 -10.55
CA ALA A 172 7.98 3.39 -11.28
C ALA A 172 7.19 2.21 -10.69
N VAL A 173 5.86 2.25 -10.79
CA VAL A 173 4.98 1.18 -10.33
C VAL A 173 4.17 0.65 -11.49
N ARG A 174 4.08 -0.67 -11.58
CA ARG A 174 3.20 -1.36 -12.52
C ARG A 174 2.27 -2.31 -11.77
N PHE A 175 0.98 -2.21 -12.07
CA PHE A 175 -0.02 -3.11 -11.50
C PHE A 175 -0.32 -4.25 -12.46
N GLU A 176 -0.09 -5.49 -12.01
CA GLU A 176 -0.35 -6.71 -12.78
C GLU A 176 -1.02 -7.74 -11.89
N SER A 177 -2.16 -8.27 -12.32
CA SER A 177 -2.82 -9.38 -11.64
C SER A 177 -2.13 -10.69 -11.98
N ASP A 178 -1.85 -11.52 -10.98
CA ASP A 178 -1.40 -12.90 -11.20
C ASP A 178 -2.56 -13.67 -11.89
N GLU A 179 -2.30 -14.23 -13.09
CA GLU A 179 -3.26 -15.03 -13.87
C GLU A 179 -3.48 -16.45 -13.30
#